data_AF-A0A918FFM6-F1
#
_entry.id   AF-A0A918FFM6-F1
#
_cell.length_a   1.000
_cell.length_b   1.000
_cell.length_c   1.000
_cell.angle_alpha   90.00
_cell.angle_beta   90.00
_cell.angle_gamma   90.00
#
_symmetry.space_group_name_H-M   'P 1'
#
loop_
_entity.id
_entity.type
_entity.pdbx_description
1 polymer ?
#
loop_
_entity_poly.entity_id
_entity_poly.type
_entity_poly.pdbx_seq_one_letter_code
_entity_poly.pdbx_strand_id
1 'polypeptide(L)'
;MSGPEPESDLDFDFGAEANALLDALDAALHEDGWAAHYSTRRGLSTWFDVARQRWAGSDTVDDYTNDLCARDALELALERTTGALHERLAALVERADQEFLASTEPDSAMLLGKYFRLDSRSGWWWRRIPVTGGISEQLRAQR
;
A
#
# COMPACT_ATOMS: atom_id res chain seq x y z
N MET A 1 -11.90 -2.67 -17.26
CA MET A 1 -11.94 -1.20 -17.39
C MET A 1 -12.24 -0.66 -16.02
N SER A 2 -11.22 -0.32 -15.23
CA SER A 2 -11.43 0.26 -13.91
C SER A 2 -11.86 1.71 -14.10
N GLY A 3 -13.04 2.07 -13.57
CA GLY A 3 -13.43 3.47 -13.42
C GLY A 3 -12.49 4.18 -12.43
N PRO A 4 -12.59 5.51 -12.29
CA PRO A 4 -11.82 6.21 -11.29
C PRO A 4 -12.21 5.67 -9.91
N GLU A 5 -11.24 5.05 -9.24
CA GLU A 5 -11.36 4.70 -7.83
C GLU A 5 -11.59 5.99 -7.03
N PRO A 6 -12.40 5.94 -5.95
CA PRO A 6 -12.61 7.11 -5.12
C PRO A 6 -11.25 7.64 -4.64
N GLU A 7 -10.94 8.89 -4.99
CA GLU A 7 -9.79 9.61 -4.43
C GLU A 7 -9.97 9.63 -2.91
N SER A 8 -9.05 9.06 -2.13
CA SER A 8 -9.18 9.16 -0.68
C SER A 8 -9.04 10.62 -0.24
N ASP A 9 -9.84 11.00 0.75
CA ASP A 9 -9.89 12.34 1.33
C ASP A 9 -8.58 12.75 2.07
N LEU A 10 -7.51 11.96 1.97
CA LEU A 10 -6.24 12.23 2.62
C LEU A 10 -5.36 13.11 1.73
N ASP A 11 -5.41 14.42 2.00
CA ASP A 11 -4.46 15.37 1.45
C ASP A 11 -3.19 15.43 2.31
N PHE A 12 -2.07 14.98 1.75
CA PHE A 12 -0.76 15.08 2.38
C PHE A 12 -0.02 16.32 1.85
N ASP A 13 -0.12 17.44 2.57
CA ASP A 13 0.56 18.67 2.17
C ASP A 13 2.07 18.64 2.48
N PHE A 14 2.89 18.11 1.57
CA PHE A 14 4.34 18.06 1.74
C PHE A 14 5.05 19.42 1.67
N GLY A 15 4.39 20.48 1.18
CA GLY A 15 5.00 21.76 0.84
C GLY A 15 5.73 21.74 -0.52
N ALA A 16 5.91 22.92 -1.14
CA ALA A 16 6.32 23.04 -2.54
C ALA A 16 7.68 22.40 -2.89
N GLU A 17 8.69 22.55 -2.03
CA GLU A 17 10.03 21.98 -2.26
C GLU A 17 10.01 20.44 -2.19
N ALA A 18 9.35 19.89 -1.17
CA ALA A 18 9.16 18.45 -1.04
C ALA A 18 8.26 17.89 -2.16
N ASN A 19 7.30 18.68 -2.65
CA ASN A 19 6.46 18.28 -3.77
C ASN A 19 7.27 18.05 -5.05
N ALA A 20 8.23 18.94 -5.37
CA ALA A 20 9.10 18.76 -6.53
C ALA A 20 9.99 17.52 -6.43
N LEU A 21 10.47 17.21 -5.22
CA LEU A 21 11.24 16.00 -4.94
C LEU A 21 10.39 14.72 -5.08
N LEU A 22 9.13 14.76 -4.62
CA LEU A 22 8.18 13.67 -4.82
C LEU A 22 7.89 13.45 -6.31
N ASP A 23 7.73 14.51 -7.09
CA ASP A 23 7.48 14.38 -8.53
C ASP A 23 8.68 13.74 -9.26
N ALA A 24 9.91 14.07 -8.85
CA ALA A 24 11.13 13.43 -9.37
C ALA A 24 11.24 11.95 -8.96
N LEU A 25 10.83 11.62 -7.74
CA LEU A 25 10.77 10.25 -7.24
C LEU A 25 9.74 9.42 -8.02
N ASP A 26 8.56 9.98 -8.25
CA ASP A 26 7.47 9.34 -9.00
C ASP A 26 7.92 9.03 -10.44
N ALA A 27 8.60 9.98 -11.09
CA ALA A 27 9.18 9.76 -12.42
C ALA A 27 10.20 8.61 -12.43
N ALA A 28 11.08 8.54 -11.43
CA ALA A 28 12.05 7.44 -11.32
C ALA A 28 11.37 6.08 -11.09
N LEU A 29 10.28 6.04 -10.31
CA LEU A 29 9.49 4.81 -10.14
C LEU A 29 8.83 4.37 -11.45
N HIS A 30 8.33 5.30 -12.26
CA HIS A 30 7.79 4.97 -13.58
C HIS A 30 8.86 4.41 -14.53
N GLU A 31 10.09 4.94 -14.49
CA GLU A 31 11.22 4.39 -15.25
C GLU A 31 11.56 2.95 -14.85
N ASP A 32 11.33 2.58 -13.59
CA ASP A 32 11.49 1.21 -13.09
C ASP A 32 10.28 0.29 -13.35
N GLY A 33 9.29 0.78 -14.10
CA GLY A 33 8.16 -0.01 -14.56
C GLY A 33 6.91 0.06 -13.67
N TRP A 34 6.87 0.95 -12.67
CA TRP A 34 5.62 1.25 -11.97
C TRP A 34 4.61 1.91 -12.91
N ALA A 35 3.32 1.67 -12.67
CA ALA A 35 2.27 2.16 -13.54
C ALA A 35 2.29 3.70 -13.63
N ALA A 36 2.05 4.27 -14.81
CA ALA A 36 2.10 5.72 -15.05
C ALA A 36 1.11 6.54 -14.19
N HIS A 37 0.08 5.89 -13.65
CA HIS A 37 -0.90 6.53 -12.76
C HIS A 37 -0.54 6.39 -11.27
N TYR A 38 0.57 5.72 -10.94
CA TYR A 38 1.09 5.67 -9.59
C TYR A 38 1.74 7.01 -9.25
N SER A 39 1.52 7.48 -8.03
CA SER A 39 2.27 8.56 -7.40
C SER A 39 2.50 8.19 -5.93
N THR A 40 3.57 8.70 -5.32
CA THR A 40 3.87 8.42 -3.91
C THR A 40 2.73 8.88 -2.99
N ARG A 41 2.06 9.99 -3.34
CA ARG A 41 0.86 10.45 -2.62
C ARG A 41 -0.31 9.48 -2.74
N ARG A 42 -0.56 8.96 -3.94
CA ARG A 42 -1.58 7.92 -4.14
C ARG A 42 -1.21 6.65 -3.39
N GLY A 43 0.06 6.24 -3.41
CA GLY A 43 0.55 5.10 -2.64
C GLY A 43 0.28 5.24 -1.15
N LEU A 44 0.57 6.42 -0.56
CA LEU A 44 0.22 6.72 0.83
C LEU A 44 -1.28 6.65 1.09
N SER A 45 -2.07 7.28 0.22
CA SER A 45 -3.53 7.28 0.30
C SER A 45 -4.09 5.85 0.31
N THR A 46 -3.74 5.06 -0.71
CA THR A 46 -4.11 3.64 -0.82
C THR A 46 -3.67 2.88 0.42
N TRP A 47 -2.44 3.10 0.90
CA TRP A 47 -1.95 2.39 2.08
C TRP A 47 -2.75 2.70 3.35
N PHE A 48 -3.18 3.95 3.55
CA PHE A 48 -4.08 4.31 4.65
C PHE A 48 -5.48 3.69 4.49
N ASP A 49 -6.01 3.61 3.27
CA ASP A 49 -7.32 2.98 3.03
C ASP A 49 -7.27 1.48 3.34
N VAL A 50 -6.22 0.78 2.89
CA VAL A 50 -5.96 -0.62 3.25
C VAL A 50 -5.82 -0.79 4.76
N ALA A 51 -4.99 0.05 5.40
CA ALA A 51 -4.76 0.02 6.84
C ALA A 51 -6.07 0.16 7.63
N ARG A 52 -7.00 0.99 7.14
CA ARG A 52 -8.30 1.24 7.75
C ARG A 52 -9.39 0.28 7.30
N GLN A 53 -9.06 -0.73 6.48
CA GLN A 53 -10.03 -1.65 5.88
C GLN A 53 -11.16 -0.92 5.14
N ARG A 54 -10.85 0.21 4.49
CA ARG A 54 -11.80 1.00 3.70
C ARG A 54 -11.99 0.37 2.33
N TRP A 55 -12.48 -0.86 2.34
CA TRP A 55 -12.84 -1.59 1.14
C TRP A 55 -14.30 -1.32 0.78
N ALA A 56 -14.59 -1.23 -0.51
CA ALA A 56 -15.96 -1.34 -0.97
C ALA A 56 -16.47 -2.77 -0.69
N GLY A 57 -17.79 -2.92 -0.52
CA GLY A 57 -18.39 -4.23 -0.24
C GLY A 57 -18.21 -5.29 -1.34
N SER A 58 -17.66 -4.90 -2.50
CA SER A 58 -17.36 -5.75 -3.65
C SER A 58 -15.89 -6.12 -3.81
N ASP A 59 -15.01 -5.65 -2.93
CA ASP A 59 -13.57 -5.82 -3.12
C ASP A 59 -13.16 -7.30 -2.96
N THR A 60 -12.19 -7.68 -3.79
CA THR A 60 -11.70 -9.04 -3.93
C THR A 60 -10.32 -9.20 -3.31
N VAL A 61 -9.88 -10.45 -3.17
CA VAL A 61 -8.50 -10.74 -2.74
C VAL A 61 -7.48 -10.17 -3.74
N ASP A 62 -7.81 -10.14 -5.03
CA ASP A 62 -6.92 -9.57 -6.04
C ASP A 62 -6.76 -8.06 -5.83
N ASP A 63 -7.85 -7.34 -5.52
CA ASP A 63 -7.82 -5.92 -5.18
C ASP A 63 -6.95 -5.69 -3.94
N TYR A 64 -7.13 -6.50 -2.89
CA TYR A 64 -6.30 -6.43 -1.69
C TYR A 64 -4.80 -6.62 -2.00
N THR A 65 -4.45 -7.62 -2.81
CA THR A 65 -3.04 -7.82 -3.21
C THR A 65 -2.51 -6.69 -4.08
N ASN A 66 -3.34 -6.11 -4.95
CA ASN A 66 -2.96 -4.94 -5.73
C ASN A 66 -2.67 -3.74 -4.82
N ASP A 67 -3.48 -3.54 -3.78
CA ASP A 67 -3.26 -2.45 -2.84
C ASP A 67 -2.05 -2.68 -1.94
N LEU A 68 -1.71 -3.94 -1.61
CA LEU A 68 -0.47 -4.27 -0.90
C LEU A 68 0.78 -3.86 -1.71
N CYS A 69 0.71 -3.85 -3.04
CA CYS A 69 1.80 -3.34 -3.89
C CYS A 69 2.06 -1.84 -3.64
N ALA A 70 1.08 -1.06 -3.17
CA ALA A 70 1.31 0.33 -2.79
C ALA A 70 2.36 0.43 -1.68
N ARG A 71 2.40 -0.52 -0.74
CA ARG A 71 3.41 -0.55 0.31
C ARG A 71 4.79 -0.96 -0.19
N ASP A 72 4.88 -1.82 -1.21
CA ASP A 72 6.14 -2.11 -1.91
C ASP A 72 6.70 -0.85 -2.58
N ALA A 73 5.85 -0.08 -3.24
CA ALA A 73 6.25 1.18 -3.87
C ALA A 73 6.73 2.21 -2.84
N LEU A 74 6.05 2.29 -1.69
CA LEU A 74 6.45 3.15 -0.57
C LEU A 74 7.78 2.73 0.05
N GLU A 75 8.09 1.43 0.11
CA GLU A 75 9.40 0.95 0.55
C GLU A 75 10.50 1.46 -0.38
N LEU A 76 10.31 1.32 -1.70
CA LEU A 76 11.26 1.85 -2.69
C LEU A 76 11.39 3.38 -2.61
N ALA A 77 10.29 4.08 -2.36
CA ALA A 77 10.28 5.52 -2.15
C ALA A 77 11.10 5.93 -0.91
N LEU A 78 10.99 5.18 0.19
CA LEU A 78 11.79 5.41 1.40
C LEU A 78 13.27 5.17 1.17
N GLU A 79 13.64 4.11 0.44
CA GLU A 79 15.04 3.80 0.10
C GLU A 79 15.72 4.88 -0.75
N ARG A 80 14.94 5.61 -1.56
CA ARG A 80 15.44 6.64 -2.49
C ARG A 80 15.42 8.06 -1.94
N THR A 81 14.70 8.27 -0.85
CA THR A 81 14.58 9.58 -0.22
C THR A 81 15.56 9.72 0.95
N THR A 82 16.03 10.94 1.20
CA THR A 82 16.88 11.25 2.36
C THR A 82 16.46 12.59 2.97
N GLY A 83 16.99 12.91 4.16
CA GLY A 83 16.75 14.18 4.84
C GLY A 83 15.29 14.40 5.25
N ALA A 84 14.83 15.66 5.22
CA ALA A 84 13.51 16.05 5.73
C ALA A 84 12.35 15.38 4.99
N LEU A 85 12.48 15.13 3.68
CA LEU A 85 11.45 14.41 2.92
C LEU A 85 11.34 12.95 3.40
N HIS A 86 12.47 12.28 3.59
CA HIS A 86 12.49 10.91 4.10
C HIS A 86 11.87 10.82 5.49
N GLU A 87 12.28 11.68 6.43
CA GLU A 87 11.73 11.70 7.79
C GLU A 87 10.20 11.86 7.78
N ARG A 88 9.70 12.74 6.93
CA ARG A 88 8.26 12.98 6.79
C ARG A 88 7.53 11.82 6.16
N LEU A 89 8.07 11.25 5.07
CA LEU A 89 7.48 10.09 4.40
C LEU A 89 7.47 8.87 5.34
N ALA A 90 8.59 8.62 6.02
CA ALA A 90 8.74 7.53 6.99
C ALA A 90 7.71 7.64 8.12
N ALA A 91 7.51 8.83 8.68
CA ALA A 91 6.51 9.04 9.74
C ALA A 91 5.07 8.76 9.28
N LEU A 92 4.74 9.11 8.03
CA LEU A 92 3.41 8.82 7.45
C LEU A 92 3.22 7.34 7.16
N VAL A 93 4.23 6.68 6.59
CA VAL A 93 4.24 5.23 6.34
C VAL A 93 4.14 4.47 7.65
N GLU A 94 4.93 4.82 8.66
CA GLU A 94 4.90 4.18 9.97
C GLU A 94 3.53 4.29 10.61
N ARG A 95 2.89 5.46 10.53
CA ARG A 95 1.52 5.64 11.04
C ARG A 95 0.54 4.69 10.36
N ALA A 96 0.57 4.60 9.04
CA ALA A 96 -0.27 3.67 8.30
C ALA A 96 0.06 2.20 8.61
N ASP A 97 1.34 1.86 8.77
CA ASP A 97 1.81 0.53 9.17
C ASP A 97 1.23 0.12 10.54
N GLN A 98 1.18 1.04 11.51
CA GLN A 98 0.54 0.78 12.82
C GLN A 98 -0.97 0.56 12.71
N GLU A 99 -1.66 1.38 11.90
CA GLU A 99 -3.09 1.20 11.64
C GLU A 99 -3.36 -0.16 10.95
N PHE A 100 -2.51 -0.56 9.99
CA PHE A 100 -2.58 -1.84 9.29
C PHE A 100 -2.31 -3.01 10.23
N LEU A 101 -1.30 -2.93 11.10
CA LEU A 101 -1.03 -3.96 12.10
C LEU A 101 -2.19 -4.15 13.08
N ALA A 102 -2.86 -3.06 13.48
CA ALA A 102 -4.02 -3.12 14.36
C ALA A 102 -5.25 -3.76 13.70
N SER A 103 -5.34 -3.68 12.36
CA SER A 103 -6.48 -4.17 11.59
C SER A 103 -6.23 -5.52 10.91
N THR A 104 -5.03 -6.10 11.04
CA THR A 104 -4.65 -7.36 10.39
C THR A 104 -4.01 -8.36 11.34
N GLU A 105 -4.12 -9.64 11.01
CA GLU A 105 -3.47 -10.75 11.72
C GLU A 105 -2.38 -11.42 10.87
N PRO A 106 -1.43 -12.16 11.47
CA PRO A 106 -0.42 -12.88 10.71
C PRO A 106 -1.04 -13.97 9.83
N ASP A 107 -0.68 -14.00 8.54
CA ASP A 107 -1.08 -15.04 7.60
C ASP A 107 -0.26 -16.32 7.79
N SER A 108 -0.46 -16.98 8.93
CA SER A 108 0.29 -18.20 9.30
C SER A 108 0.03 -19.38 8.35
N ALA A 109 -1.07 -19.33 7.59
CA ALA A 109 -1.44 -20.36 6.63
C ALA A 109 -1.01 -20.02 5.19
N MET A 110 -0.33 -18.90 4.97
CA MET A 110 0.12 -18.43 3.65
C MET A 110 -1.03 -18.37 2.63
N LEU A 111 -2.21 -17.92 3.05
CA LEU A 111 -3.40 -17.80 2.20
C LEU A 111 -3.17 -16.84 1.02
N LEU A 112 -2.45 -15.73 1.23
CA LEU A 112 -2.11 -14.79 0.16
C LEU A 112 -1.18 -15.41 -0.89
N GLY A 113 -0.39 -16.41 -0.53
CA GLY A 113 0.51 -17.12 -1.43
C GLY A 113 -0.19 -17.84 -2.59
N LYS A 114 -1.52 -18.00 -2.53
CA LYS A 114 -2.34 -18.53 -3.63
C LYS A 114 -2.63 -17.50 -4.72
N TYR A 115 -2.59 -16.21 -4.38
CA TYR A 115 -2.96 -15.09 -5.25
C TYR A 115 -1.74 -14.31 -5.71
N PHE A 116 -0.73 -14.21 -4.86
CA PHE A 116 0.50 -13.51 -5.15
C PHE A 116 1.72 -14.38 -4.89
N ARG A 117 2.73 -14.29 -5.75
CA ARG A 117 3.97 -15.06 -5.59
C ARG A 117 4.83 -14.42 -4.50
N LEU A 118 4.69 -14.95 -3.29
CA LEU A 118 5.50 -14.55 -2.14
C LEU A 118 6.88 -15.22 -2.17
N ASP A 119 7.94 -14.43 -1.98
CA ASP A 119 9.29 -14.94 -1.78
C ASP A 119 9.89 -14.39 -0.46
N SER A 120 11.17 -14.69 -0.20
CA SER A 120 11.84 -14.25 1.03
C SER A 120 12.12 -12.74 1.06
N ARG A 121 11.97 -12.03 -0.06
CA ARG A 121 12.16 -10.58 -0.19
C ARG A 121 10.85 -9.81 -0.11
N SER A 122 9.70 -10.49 -0.14
CA SER A 122 8.42 -9.83 0.09
C SER A 122 8.39 -9.17 1.48
N GLY A 123 7.94 -7.91 1.52
CA GLY A 123 7.80 -7.15 2.76
C GLY A 123 6.89 -7.83 3.79
N TRP A 124 7.03 -7.45 5.06
CA TRP A 124 6.27 -8.09 6.15
C TRP A 124 4.75 -7.90 6.02
N TRP A 125 4.30 -6.85 5.34
CA TRP A 125 2.87 -6.57 5.09
C TRP A 125 2.20 -7.68 4.26
N TRP A 126 2.94 -8.31 3.35
CA TRP A 126 2.47 -9.47 2.58
C TRP A 126 2.22 -10.74 3.41
N ARG A 127 2.60 -10.73 4.69
CA ARG A 127 2.35 -11.83 5.63
C ARG A 127 1.19 -11.52 6.56
N ARG A 128 0.29 -10.64 6.16
CA ARG A 128 -0.84 -10.19 6.97
C ARG A 128 -2.13 -10.28 6.17
N ILE A 129 -3.20 -10.65 6.85
CA ILE A 129 -4.54 -10.70 6.28
C ILE A 129 -5.51 -9.91 7.16
N PRO A 130 -6.58 -9.35 6.59
CA PRO A 130 -7.59 -8.65 7.36
C PRO A 130 -8.21 -9.56 8.42
N VAL A 131 -8.44 -9.03 9.63
CA VAL A 131 -9.08 -9.81 10.71
C VAL A 131 -10.54 -10.13 10.37
N THR A 132 -11.23 -9.18 9.74
CA THR A 132 -12.67 -9.20 9.43
C THR A 132 -12.94 -8.72 8.00
N GLY A 133 -14.20 -8.80 7.55
CA GLY A 133 -14.65 -8.26 6.27
C GLY A 133 -14.62 -9.28 5.13
N GLY A 134 -15.18 -8.89 3.98
CA GLY A 134 -15.40 -9.78 2.83
C GLY A 134 -14.12 -10.42 2.30
N ILE A 135 -13.00 -9.70 2.24
CA ILE A 135 -11.70 -10.25 1.82
C ILE A 135 -11.22 -11.34 2.80
N SER A 136 -11.39 -11.12 4.11
CA SER A 136 -11.03 -12.10 5.13
C SER A 136 -11.85 -13.38 5.01
N GLU A 137 -13.15 -13.25 4.76
CA GLU A 137 -14.06 -14.37 4.50
C GLU A 137 -13.67 -15.12 3.22
N GLN A 138 -13.37 -14.41 2.13
CA GLN A 138 -12.91 -15.00 0.86
C GLN A 138 -11.63 -15.81 1.04
N LEU A 139 -10.61 -15.24 1.71
CA LEU A 139 -9.33 -15.92 1.97
C LEU A 139 -9.52 -17.21 2.77
N ARG A 140 -10.38 -17.18 3.79
CA ARG A 140 -10.60 -18.32 4.69
C ARG A 140 -11.56 -19.37 4.13
N ALA A 141 -12.47 -18.99 3.22
CA ALA A 141 -13.37 -19.92 2.54
C ALA A 141 -12.64 -20.91 1.62
N GLN A 142 -11.40 -20.60 1.24
CA GLN A 142 -10.56 -21.47 0.41
C GLN A 142 -9.64 -22.40 1.21
N ARG A 143 -9.93 -22.62 2.51
CA ARG A 143 -9.21 -23.58 3.35
C ARG A 143 -9.59 -25.02 3.05
#